data_AF-A0A958LNX3-F1
#
_entry.id   AF-A0A958LNX3-F1
#
_cell.length_a   1.000
_cell.length_b   1.000
_cell.length_c   1.000
_cell.angle_alpha   90.00
_cell.angle_beta   90.00
_cell.angle_gamma   90.00
#
_symmetry.space_group_name_H-M   'P 1'
#
loop_
_entity.id
_entity.type
_entity.pdbx_description
1 polymer ?
#
loop_
_entity_poly.entity_id
_entity_poly.type
_entity_poly.pdbx_seq_one_letter_code
_entity_poly.pdbx_strand_id
1 'polypeptide(L)'
;MGLYPPLINDISTDLQNPPAFYYHAKEEPKRSWVYPQGQAAQQKEHYPQVRPLDGPPGISPQVVFEQVQELAKGQKDWTILFVDEKALRLEGMATTAILRFRDDFVIEVRTVGEGGDSAHAQVHMRSKSRLGRSDFGANAKRIVGFFNQIKDRLSKGQ
;
A
#
# COMPACT_ATOMS: atom_id res chain seq x y z
N MET A 1 -13.14 10.06 -21.92
CA MET A 1 -12.81 9.24 -20.75
C MET A 1 -13.77 8.06 -20.76
N GLY A 2 -13.28 6.83 -20.97
CA GLY A 2 -14.12 5.67 -21.26
C GLY A 2 -15.02 5.28 -20.08
N LEU A 3 -16.26 4.87 -20.39
CA LEU A 3 -17.32 4.48 -19.45
C LEU A 3 -17.03 3.22 -18.61
N TYR A 4 -15.84 2.63 -18.72
CA TYR A 4 -15.49 1.36 -18.07
C TYR A 4 -14.26 1.53 -17.15
N PRO A 5 -14.30 0.98 -15.93
CA PRO A 5 -13.15 0.97 -15.04
C PRO A 5 -12.00 0.20 -15.70
N PRO A 6 -10.74 0.61 -15.47
CA PRO A 6 -9.59 -0.05 -16.09
C PRO A 6 -9.53 -1.52 -15.67
N LEU A 7 -9.09 -2.38 -16.58
CA LEU A 7 -8.90 -3.82 -16.32
C LEU A 7 -7.58 -4.08 -15.58
N ILE A 8 -7.41 -3.40 -14.44
CA ILE A 8 -6.31 -3.58 -13.50
C ILE A 8 -6.86 -3.78 -12.09
N ASN A 9 -6.17 -4.59 -11.30
CA ASN A 9 -6.59 -4.96 -9.95
C ASN A 9 -5.40 -5.13 -8.99
N ASP A 10 -4.23 -4.63 -9.37
CA ASP A 10 -2.99 -4.71 -8.60
C ASP A 10 -2.33 -3.33 -8.64
N ILE A 11 -2.51 -2.56 -7.59
CA ILE A 11 -2.16 -1.14 -7.56
C ILE A 11 -1.00 -0.94 -6.61
N SER A 12 0.08 -0.32 -7.08
CA SER A 12 1.27 -0.02 -6.28
C SER A 12 1.58 1.48 -6.25
N THR A 13 2.02 2.00 -5.12
CA THR A 13 2.51 3.39 -5.01
C THR A 13 3.84 3.60 -5.71
N ASP A 14 4.62 2.54 -5.90
CA ASP A 14 5.89 2.56 -6.63
C ASP A 14 5.83 1.52 -7.75
N LEU A 15 5.88 1.99 -9.00
CA LEU A 15 5.78 1.12 -10.18
C LEU A 15 7.14 0.52 -10.56
N GLN A 16 8.23 1.14 -10.15
CA GLN A 16 9.59 0.70 -10.49
C GLN A 16 10.08 -0.33 -9.48
N ASN A 17 9.84 -0.07 -8.21
CA ASN A 17 10.14 -0.98 -7.11
C ASN A 17 8.86 -1.19 -6.27
N PRO A 18 7.88 -1.96 -6.74
CA PRO A 18 6.64 -2.19 -6.01
C PRO A 18 6.89 -2.98 -4.71
N PRO A 19 6.22 -2.64 -3.60
CA PRO A 19 6.25 -3.46 -2.39
C PRO A 19 5.97 -4.94 -2.70
N ALA A 20 6.86 -5.81 -2.24
CA ALA A 20 6.77 -7.24 -2.47
C ALA A 20 5.95 -7.91 -1.37
N PHE A 21 5.06 -8.82 -1.76
CA PHE A 21 4.39 -9.73 -0.83
C PHE A 21 5.37 -10.83 -0.40
N TYR A 22 5.67 -10.90 0.88
CA TYR A 22 6.51 -11.92 1.50
C TYR A 22 5.64 -13.01 2.15
N TYR A 23 4.76 -12.62 3.07
CA TYR A 23 3.90 -13.57 3.79
C TYR A 23 2.90 -14.24 2.85
N HIS A 24 2.16 -13.46 2.06
CA HIS A 24 1.18 -14.03 1.14
C HIS A 24 1.83 -14.92 0.07
N ALA A 25 3.04 -14.57 -0.39
CA ALA A 25 3.77 -15.38 -1.36
C ALA A 25 4.17 -16.74 -0.79
N LYS A 26 4.46 -16.80 0.51
CA LYS A 26 4.73 -18.06 1.22
C LYS A 26 3.47 -18.90 1.42
N GLU A 27 2.35 -18.27 1.80
CA GLU A 27 1.09 -18.98 2.09
C GLU A 27 0.36 -19.45 0.82
N GLU A 28 0.49 -18.73 -0.29
CA GLU A 28 -0.17 -19.03 -1.56
C GLU A 28 0.83 -19.08 -2.72
N PRO A 29 1.78 -20.04 -2.73
CA PRO A 29 2.91 -20.06 -3.67
C PRO A 29 2.50 -20.30 -5.13
N LYS A 30 1.28 -20.79 -5.37
CA LYS A 30 0.75 -21.02 -6.73
C LYS A 30 0.17 -19.76 -7.38
N ARG A 31 -0.07 -18.69 -6.60
CA ARG A 31 -0.57 -17.42 -7.13
C ARG A 31 0.59 -16.53 -7.58
N SER A 32 0.38 -15.75 -8.64
CA SER A 32 1.38 -14.78 -9.07
C SER A 32 1.39 -13.56 -8.14
N TRP A 33 2.52 -13.34 -7.47
CA TRP A 33 2.78 -12.22 -6.58
C TRP A 33 3.66 -11.13 -7.20
N VAL A 34 4.17 -11.39 -8.41
CA VAL A 34 4.94 -10.41 -9.20
C VAL A 34 4.00 -9.29 -9.66
N TYR A 35 4.44 -8.04 -9.50
CA TYR A 35 3.67 -6.90 -10.01
C TYR A 35 3.63 -6.94 -11.54
N PRO A 36 2.46 -6.84 -12.19
CA PRO A 36 2.36 -6.96 -13.64
C PRO A 36 2.84 -5.67 -14.32
N GLN A 37 4.14 -5.55 -14.61
CA GLN A 37 4.73 -4.33 -15.16
C GLN A 37 4.02 -3.79 -16.42
N GLY A 38 3.42 -4.67 -17.23
CA GLY A 38 2.61 -4.28 -18.40
C GLY A 38 1.41 -3.38 -18.09
N GLN A 39 0.96 -3.29 -16.84
CA GLN A 39 -0.17 -2.45 -16.44
C GLN A 39 0.24 -1.08 -15.86
N ALA A 40 1.54 -0.83 -15.67
CA ALA A 40 2.05 0.39 -15.05
C ALA A 40 1.57 1.66 -15.76
N ALA A 41 1.60 1.68 -17.10
CA ALA A 41 1.13 2.80 -17.90
C ALA A 41 -0.37 3.09 -17.68
N GLN A 42 -1.20 2.05 -17.70
CA GLN A 42 -2.64 2.15 -17.45
C GLN A 42 -2.94 2.61 -16.02
N GLN A 43 -2.21 2.10 -15.03
CA GLN A 43 -2.34 2.59 -13.65
C GLN A 43 -1.99 4.08 -13.56
N LYS A 44 -0.91 4.52 -14.20
CA LYS A 44 -0.50 5.93 -14.20
C LYS A 44 -1.52 6.85 -14.86
N GLU A 45 -2.17 6.39 -15.93
CA GLU A 45 -3.24 7.13 -16.61
C GLU A 45 -4.50 7.27 -15.75
N HIS A 46 -4.97 6.17 -15.16
CA HIS A 46 -6.25 6.15 -14.45
C HIS A 46 -6.16 6.54 -12.97
N TYR A 47 -5.00 6.31 -12.34
CA TYR A 47 -4.78 6.54 -10.91
C TYR A 47 -3.48 7.33 -10.63
N PRO A 48 -3.27 8.50 -11.26
CA PRO A 48 -2.04 9.30 -11.12
C PRO A 48 -1.79 9.83 -9.69
N GLN A 49 -2.81 9.81 -8.84
CA GLN A 49 -2.76 10.19 -7.43
C GLN A 49 -2.17 9.11 -6.51
N VAL A 50 -2.07 7.86 -6.97
CA VAL A 50 -1.47 6.77 -6.19
C VAL A 50 0.04 6.92 -6.26
N ARG A 51 0.64 7.43 -5.18
CA ARG A 51 2.07 7.74 -5.05
C ARG A 51 2.55 7.37 -3.65
N PRO A 52 3.86 7.19 -3.42
CA PRO A 52 4.39 7.00 -2.07
C PRO A 52 4.07 8.23 -1.20
N LEU A 53 3.97 8.02 0.11
CA LEU A 53 3.76 9.10 1.07
C LEU A 53 5.08 9.41 1.77
N ASP A 54 5.60 10.62 1.56
CA ASP A 54 6.73 11.12 2.34
C ASP A 54 6.28 11.42 3.78
N GLY A 55 7.05 10.90 4.74
CA GLY A 55 6.93 11.24 6.15
C GLY A 55 7.51 12.62 6.45
N PRO A 56 7.12 13.25 7.57
CA PRO A 56 7.68 14.53 7.97
C PRO A 56 9.20 14.45 8.22
N PRO A 57 9.95 15.53 7.94
CA PRO A 57 11.36 15.62 8.33
C PRO A 57 11.57 15.38 9.83
N GLY A 58 12.67 14.72 10.18
CA GLY A 58 13.04 14.45 11.57
C GLY A 58 12.27 13.31 12.26
N ILE A 59 11.27 12.71 11.60
CA ILE A 59 10.58 11.52 12.11
C ILE A 59 11.24 10.28 11.51
N SER A 60 11.65 9.35 12.38
CA SER A 60 12.32 8.12 11.94
C SER A 60 11.35 7.17 11.21
N PRO A 61 11.85 6.33 10.28
CA PRO A 61 11.07 5.28 9.64
C PRO A 61 10.34 4.35 10.61
N GLN A 62 10.96 4.05 11.76
CA GLN A 62 10.37 3.22 12.82
C GLN A 62 9.11 3.88 13.39
N VAL A 63 9.17 5.16 13.76
CA VAL A 63 8.02 5.89 14.29
C VAL A 63 6.91 6.01 13.25
N VAL A 64 7.25 6.25 11.98
CA VAL A 64 6.25 6.24 10.89
C VAL A 64 5.61 4.86 10.73
N PHE A 65 6.40 3.79 10.83
CA PHE A 65 5.89 2.43 10.73
C PHE A 65 4.97 2.04 11.89
N GLU A 66 5.28 2.46 13.12
CA GLU A 66 4.40 2.29 14.29
C GLU A 66 3.03 2.95 14.03
N GLN A 67 3.02 4.19 13.52
CA GLN A 67 1.77 4.89 13.17
C GLN A 67 0.99 4.19 12.05
N VAL A 68 1.70 3.66 11.05
CA VAL A 68 1.12 2.82 9.98
C VAL A 68 0.48 1.57 10.56
N GLN A 69 1.19 0.86 11.43
CA GLN A 69 0.72 -0.37 12.04
C GLN A 69 -0.52 -0.12 12.91
N GLU A 70 -0.49 0.88 13.79
CA GLU A 70 -1.62 1.25 14.64
C GLU A 70 -2.84 1.64 13.82
N LEU A 71 -2.66 2.43 12.75
CA LEU A 71 -3.77 2.80 11.88
C LEU A 71 -4.35 1.58 11.17
N ALA A 72 -3.49 0.71 10.63
CA ALA A 72 -3.90 -0.49 9.91
C ALA A 72 -4.69 -1.45 10.81
N LYS A 73 -4.24 -1.66 12.05
CA LYS A 73 -4.95 -2.46 13.07
C LYS A 73 -6.31 -1.86 13.45
N GLY A 74 -6.46 -0.54 13.34
CA GLY A 74 -7.71 0.17 13.61
C GLY A 74 -8.73 0.15 12.46
N GLN A 75 -8.36 -0.33 11.27
CA GLN A 75 -9.28 -0.41 10.14
C GLN A 75 -10.25 -1.58 10.33
N LYS A 76 -11.55 -1.28 10.46
CA LYS A 76 -12.60 -2.29 10.76
C LYS A 76 -12.67 -3.44 9.74
N ASP A 77 -12.38 -3.14 8.48
CA ASP A 77 -12.51 -4.10 7.38
C ASP A 77 -11.17 -4.75 6.99
N TRP A 78 -10.11 -4.54 7.78
CA TRP A 78 -8.78 -5.08 7.50
C TRP A 78 -8.42 -6.15 8.54
N THR A 79 -7.76 -7.19 8.08
CA THR A 79 -7.15 -8.23 8.91
C THR A 79 -5.65 -8.17 8.68
N ILE A 80 -4.88 -7.89 9.74
CA ILE A 80 -3.42 -7.94 9.70
C ILE A 80 -2.98 -9.40 9.84
N LEU A 81 -2.19 -9.89 8.89
CA LEU A 81 -1.76 -11.28 8.82
C LEU A 81 -0.28 -11.46 9.18
N PHE A 82 0.53 -10.43 8.90
CA PHE A 82 1.96 -10.48 9.16
C PHE A 82 2.51 -9.08 9.42
N VAL A 83 3.49 -9.02 10.33
CA VAL A 83 4.25 -7.81 10.66
C VAL A 83 5.72 -8.21 10.81
N ASP A 84 6.60 -7.50 10.12
CA ASP A 84 8.04 -7.56 10.29
C ASP A 84 8.55 -6.17 10.70
N GLU A 85 8.75 -5.99 11.99
CA GLU A 85 9.28 -4.75 12.59
C GLU A 85 10.71 -4.45 12.11
N LYS A 86 11.50 -5.48 11.77
CA LYS A 86 12.88 -5.28 11.32
C LYS A 86 12.92 -4.79 9.88
N ALA A 87 12.04 -5.32 9.04
CA ALA A 87 11.90 -4.90 7.65
C ALA A 87 10.94 -3.70 7.46
N LEU A 88 10.32 -3.21 8.54
CA LEU A 88 9.28 -2.18 8.52
C LEU A 88 8.17 -2.49 7.51
N ARG A 89 7.70 -3.75 7.53
CA ARG A 89 6.70 -4.28 6.60
C ARG A 89 5.51 -4.86 7.34
N LEU A 90 4.32 -4.60 6.82
CA LEU A 90 3.08 -5.20 7.27
C LEU A 90 2.31 -5.75 6.07
N GLU A 91 1.71 -6.92 6.23
CA GLU A 91 0.82 -7.52 5.23
C GLU A 91 -0.52 -7.89 5.85
N GLY A 92 -1.56 -7.77 5.05
CA GLY A 92 -2.91 -8.11 5.47
C GLY A 92 -3.88 -8.24 4.32
N MET A 93 -5.14 -8.39 4.69
CA MET A 93 -6.25 -8.50 3.76
C MET A 93 -7.31 -7.47 4.11
N ALA A 94 -7.85 -6.78 3.11
CA ALA A 94 -8.97 -5.86 3.27
C ALA A 94 -10.20 -6.40 2.53
N THR A 95 -11.36 -6.32 3.17
CA THR A 95 -12.63 -6.73 2.57
C THR A 95 -13.46 -5.50 2.18
N THR A 96 -13.97 -5.44 0.95
CA THR A 96 -14.86 -4.35 0.53
C THR A 96 -16.27 -4.52 1.11
N ALA A 97 -16.89 -3.45 1.60
CA ALA A 97 -18.16 -3.54 2.34
C ALA A 97 -19.35 -4.07 1.52
N ILE A 98 -19.45 -3.70 0.24
CA ILE A 98 -20.64 -3.99 -0.59
C ILE A 98 -20.54 -5.36 -1.26
N LEU A 99 -19.45 -5.60 -2.02
CA LEU A 99 -19.29 -6.82 -2.82
C LEU A 99 -18.45 -7.89 -2.12
N ARG A 100 -17.92 -7.59 -0.93
CA ARG A 100 -17.08 -8.49 -0.12
C ARG A 100 -15.85 -9.04 -0.86
N PHE A 101 -15.39 -8.31 -1.88
CA PHE A 101 -14.11 -8.61 -2.52
C PHE A 101 -12.99 -8.46 -1.50
N ARG A 102 -12.07 -9.43 -1.54
CA ARG A 102 -10.87 -9.49 -0.72
C ARG A 102 -9.68 -9.03 -1.54
N ASP A 103 -8.99 -8.04 -1.01
CA ASP A 103 -7.74 -7.53 -1.56
C ASP A 103 -6.63 -7.80 -0.55
N ASP A 104 -5.53 -8.38 -1.01
CA ASP A 104 -4.32 -8.51 -0.21
C ASP A 104 -3.52 -7.22 -0.34
N PHE A 105 -2.96 -6.75 0.77
CA PHE A 105 -2.12 -5.58 0.75
C PHE A 105 -0.81 -5.81 1.50
N VAL A 106 0.20 -5.08 1.07
CA VAL A 106 1.48 -4.93 1.74
C VAL A 106 1.76 -3.45 1.89
N ILE A 107 2.23 -3.06 3.07
CA ILE A 107 2.70 -1.72 3.37
C ILE A 107 4.14 -1.85 3.88
N GLU A 108 5.02 -1.00 3.40
CA GLU A 108 6.38 -0.91 3.91
C GLU A 108 6.82 0.54 4.05
N VAL A 109 7.71 0.79 5.02
CA VAL A 109 8.32 2.11 5.22
C VAL A 109 9.80 2.01 4.88
N ARG A 110 10.24 2.82 3.91
CA ARG A 110 11.62 2.87 3.45
C ARG A 110 12.30 4.14 3.94
N THR A 111 13.60 4.08 4.13
CA THR A 111 14.43 5.28 4.28
C THR A 111 14.78 5.81 2.89
N VAL A 112 14.59 7.10 2.66
CA VAL A 112 15.02 7.82 1.45
C VAL A 112 16.08 8.84 1.86
N GLY A 113 17.16 8.96 1.08
CA GLY A 113 18.30 9.84 1.37
C GLY A 113 19.52 9.12 1.94
N GLU A 114 20.67 9.79 1.93
CA GLU A 114 21.99 9.21 2.27
C GLU A 114 22.30 9.19 3.79
N GLY A 115 21.32 9.52 4.65
CA GLY A 115 21.49 9.57 6.11
C GLY A 115 21.54 11.00 6.68
N GLY A 116 21.58 11.10 8.01
CA GLY A 116 21.57 12.38 8.73
C GLY A 116 20.27 13.16 8.52
N ASP A 117 20.38 14.49 8.46
CA ASP A 117 19.21 15.39 8.31
C ASP A 117 18.53 15.29 6.94
N SER A 118 19.19 14.65 5.97
CA SER A 118 18.68 14.43 4.60
C SER A 118 17.81 13.17 4.48
N ALA A 119 17.80 12.32 5.51
CA ALA A 119 17.05 11.08 5.49
C ALA A 119 15.61 11.30 5.97
N HIS A 120 14.65 10.77 5.23
CA HIS A 120 13.26 10.76 5.64
C HIS A 120 12.59 9.40 5.37
N ALA A 121 11.51 9.14 6.08
CA ALA A 121 10.69 7.96 5.87
C ALA A 121 9.80 8.15 4.63
N GLN A 122 9.63 7.11 3.82
CA GLN A 122 8.65 7.07 2.74
C GLN A 122 7.79 5.81 2.86
N VAL A 123 6.48 5.98 2.94
CA VAL A 123 5.51 4.89 3.05
C VAL A 123 5.11 4.44 1.64
N HIS A 124 5.25 3.14 1.38
CA HIS A 124 4.82 2.50 0.15
C HIS A 124 3.73 1.48 0.45
N MET A 125 2.79 1.33 -0.48
CA MET A 125 1.72 0.36 -0.37
C MET A 125 1.44 -0.29 -1.72
N ARG A 126 1.13 -1.58 -1.70
CA ARG A 126 0.57 -2.31 -2.83
C ARG A 126 -0.69 -3.02 -2.38
N SER A 127 -1.75 -2.96 -3.18
CA SER A 127 -3.04 -3.58 -2.89
C SER A 127 -3.52 -4.33 -4.13
N LYS A 128 -3.78 -5.63 -3.98
CA LYS A 128 -4.00 -6.60 -5.06
C LYS A 128 -5.26 -7.42 -4.80
N SER A 129 -6.23 -7.36 -5.69
CA SER A 129 -7.44 -8.17 -5.59
C SER A 129 -7.17 -9.67 -5.80
N ARG A 130 -7.93 -10.51 -5.11
CA ARG A 130 -7.90 -11.97 -5.27
C ARG A 130 -8.66 -12.47 -6.49
N LEU A 131 -9.69 -11.74 -6.91
CA LEU A 131 -10.63 -12.13 -7.97
C LEU A 131 -10.80 -11.02 -9.00
N GLY A 132 -11.17 -11.40 -10.22
CA GLY A 132 -11.47 -10.49 -11.32
C GLY A 132 -10.23 -9.89 -12.00
N ARG A 133 -10.46 -9.19 -13.12
CA ARG A 133 -9.41 -8.44 -13.85
C ARG A 133 -9.44 -6.94 -13.52
N SER A 134 -10.54 -6.45 -12.93
CA SER A 134 -10.71 -5.07 -12.48
C SER A 134 -11.18 -5.07 -11.04
N ASP A 135 -10.79 -4.04 -10.30
CA ASP A 135 -11.19 -3.80 -8.90
C ASP A 135 -12.16 -2.60 -8.75
N PHE A 136 -12.62 -2.02 -9.86
CA PHE A 136 -13.47 -0.81 -9.87
C PHE A 136 -12.87 0.38 -9.08
N GLY A 137 -11.54 0.43 -8.97
CA GLY A 137 -10.78 1.44 -8.25
C GLY A 137 -10.73 1.24 -6.74
N ALA A 138 -11.15 0.07 -6.21
CA ALA A 138 -11.12 -0.21 -4.79
C ALA A 138 -9.70 -0.13 -4.19
N ASN A 139 -8.69 -0.69 -4.86
CA ASN A 139 -7.32 -0.67 -4.35
C ASN A 139 -6.72 0.74 -4.36
N ALA A 140 -6.97 1.51 -5.43
CA ALA A 140 -6.52 2.91 -5.49
C ALA A 140 -7.16 3.76 -4.40
N LYS A 141 -8.49 3.64 -4.19
CA LYS A 141 -9.21 4.34 -3.12
C LYS A 141 -8.69 3.96 -1.73
N ARG A 142 -8.38 2.66 -1.51
CA ARG A 142 -7.82 2.15 -0.26
C ARG A 142 -6.47 2.81 0.05
N ILE A 143 -5.56 2.80 -0.90
CA ILE A 143 -4.21 3.37 -0.74
C ILE A 143 -4.31 4.85 -0.40
N VAL A 144 -5.03 5.63 -1.23
CA VAL A 144 -5.15 7.08 -1.05
C VAL A 144 -5.82 7.43 0.28
N GLY A 145 -6.92 6.74 0.61
CA GLY A 145 -7.66 6.97 1.85
C GLY A 145 -6.84 6.61 3.10
N PHE A 146 -6.04 5.54 3.04
CA PHE A 146 -5.15 5.17 4.14
C PHE A 146 -4.00 6.18 4.28
N PHE A 147 -3.39 6.61 3.17
CA PHE A 147 -2.28 7.58 3.20
C PHE A 147 -2.72 8.95 3.71
N ASN A 148 -3.92 9.41 3.37
CA ASN A 148 -4.47 10.65 3.93
C ASN A 148 -4.61 10.56 5.46
N GLN A 149 -5.10 9.43 5.99
CA GLN A 149 -5.20 9.23 7.44
C GLN A 149 -3.83 9.18 8.13
N ILE A 150 -2.81 8.56 7.50
CA ILE A 150 -1.44 8.58 8.02
C ILE A 150 -0.88 10.00 8.02
N LYS A 151 -1.03 10.73 6.92
CA LYS A 151 -0.59 12.12 6.82
C LYS A 151 -1.22 12.98 7.93
N ASP A 152 -2.53 12.84 8.13
CA ASP A 152 -3.24 13.57 9.19
C ASP A 152 -2.72 13.22 10.59
N ARG A 153 -2.44 11.95 10.86
CA ARG A 153 -1.85 11.51 12.14
C ARG A 153 -0.46 12.10 12.36
N LEU A 154 0.42 11.99 11.38
CA LEU A 154 1.79 12.49 11.46
C LEU A 154 1.87 14.03 11.57
N SER A 155 0.85 14.74 11.08
CA SER A 155 0.75 16.20 11.23
C SER A 155 0.26 16.67 12.61
N LYS A 156 -0.47 15.83 13.35
CA LYS A 156 -1.07 16.17 14.65
C LYS A 156 -0.23 15.72 15.85
N GLY A 157 0.78 14.87 15.61
CA GLY A 157 1.73 14.41 16.62
C GLY A 157 2.98 15.30 16.75
N GLN A 158 3.01 16.45 16.06
CA GLN A 158 4.02 17.51 16.20
C GLN A 158 3.55 18.57 17.20
#